data_AF-A0A6V7LYF8-F1
#
_entry.id   AF-A0A6V7LYF8-F1
#
_cell.length_a   1.000
_cell.length_b   1.000
_cell.length_c   1.000
_cell.angle_alpha   90.00
_cell.angle_beta   90.00
_cell.angle_gamma   90.00
#
_symmetry.space_group_name_H-M   'P 1'
#
loop_
_entity.id
_entity.type
_entity.pdbx_description
1 polymer ?
#
loop_
_entity_poly.entity_id
_entity_poly.type
_entity_poly.pdbx_seq_one_letter_code
_entity_poly.pdbx_strand_id
1 'polypeptide(L)'
;VQYGGRVTDDFDKRLLTTFTHVWFCDVLLRPGFEFYKGYKVPQTRNVQGYMEYINNLPPADTPEVFGLHSNADITYQINTAKAILDAILNVQPKEGGSQGGETRESVVYRLADDMLHKLPKQYNPFDVRDALQRMGALLPMNIFLRQEID
;
A
#
# COMPACT_ATOMS: atom_id res chain seq x y z
N VAL A 1 24.17 9.77 14.02
CA VAL A 1 22.96 9.47 13.22
C VAL A 1 23.35 8.50 12.12
N GLN A 2 23.12 7.19 12.29
CA GLN A 2 23.55 6.16 11.32
C GLN A 2 22.57 5.98 10.14
N TYR A 3 21.29 6.33 10.31
CA TYR A 3 20.24 6.13 9.30
C TYR A 3 19.56 7.42 8.79
N GLY A 4 19.78 8.56 9.45
CA GLY A 4 18.99 9.79 9.23
C GLY A 4 19.22 10.54 7.91
N GLY A 5 20.14 10.08 7.05
CA GLY A 5 20.28 10.57 5.68
C GLY A 5 19.57 9.71 4.62
N ARG A 6 19.07 8.52 5.00
CA ARG A 6 18.39 7.57 4.09
C ARG A 6 16.88 7.49 4.31
N VAL A 7 16.39 8.04 5.43
CA VAL A 7 14.98 8.02 5.81
C VAL A 7 14.50 9.46 5.86
N THR A 8 13.71 9.83 4.86
CA THR A 8 13.22 11.21 4.71
C THR A 8 11.85 11.40 5.34
N ASP A 9 10.99 10.39 5.27
CA ASP A 9 9.62 10.41 5.82
C ASP A 9 9.61 10.35 7.36
N ASP A 10 8.74 11.14 7.98
CA ASP A 10 8.66 11.23 9.45
C ASP A 10 7.95 10.03 10.10
N PHE A 11 7.03 9.37 9.37
CA PHE A 11 6.42 8.13 9.85
C PHE A 11 7.43 6.99 9.81
N ASP A 12 8.27 6.91 8.78
CA ASP A 12 9.36 5.92 8.71
C ASP A 12 10.36 6.12 9.85
N LYS A 13 10.74 7.37 10.16
CA LYS A 13 11.60 7.68 11.32
C LYS A 13 10.95 7.21 12.62
N ARG A 14 9.67 7.54 12.83
CA ARG A 14 8.92 7.13 14.01
C ARG A 14 8.85 5.61 14.15
N LEU A 15 8.62 4.90 13.05
CA LEU A 15 8.58 3.44 13.02
C LEU A 15 9.93 2.85 13.45
N LEU A 16 11.04 3.32 12.88
CA LEU A 16 12.38 2.84 13.22
C LEU A 16 12.76 3.11 14.67
N THR A 17 12.41 4.30 15.20
CA THR A 17 12.61 4.60 16.63
C THR A 17 11.80 3.65 17.51
N THR A 18 10.56 3.35 17.12
CA THR A 18 9.70 2.41 17.86
C THR A 18 10.30 1.01 17.86
N PHE A 19 10.74 0.50 16.72
CA PHE A 19 11.45 -0.79 16.63
C PHE A 19 12.70 -0.80 17.52
N THR A 20 13.45 0.29 17.53
CA THR A 20 14.65 0.40 18.37
C THR A 20 14.29 0.30 19.85
N HIS A 21 13.24 0.98 20.32
CA HIS A 21 12.81 0.90 21.72
C HIS A 21 12.27 -0.48 22.11
N VAL A 22 11.56 -1.16 21.22
CA VAL A 22 10.99 -2.49 21.50
C VAL A 22 12.08 -3.55 21.58
N TRP A 23 13.03 -3.53 20.64
CA TRP A 23 14.04 -4.59 20.53
C TRP A 23 15.31 -4.34 21.32
N PHE A 24 15.77 -3.09 21.47
CA PHE A 24 16.97 -2.77 22.24
C PHE A 24 16.62 -2.44 23.70
N CYS A 25 16.15 -3.43 24.44
CA CYS A 25 15.89 -3.34 25.88
C CYS A 25 16.61 -4.46 26.64
N ASP A 26 16.75 -4.34 27.96
CA ASP A 26 17.44 -5.33 28.80
C ASP A 26 16.87 -6.76 28.69
N VAL A 27 15.60 -6.88 28.29
CA VAL A 27 14.93 -8.16 28.10
C VAL A 27 15.53 -8.94 26.93
N LEU A 28 16.07 -8.25 25.92
CA LEU A 28 16.76 -8.85 24.77
C LEU A 28 17.91 -9.77 25.18
N LEU A 29 18.65 -9.39 26.23
CA LEU A 29 19.84 -10.10 26.70
C LEU A 29 19.50 -11.29 27.60
N ARG A 30 18.23 -11.46 27.97
CA ARG A 30 17.82 -12.54 28.87
C ARG A 30 17.81 -13.87 28.13
N PRO A 31 18.24 -14.96 28.78
CA PRO A 31 18.17 -16.28 28.18
C PRO A 31 16.71 -16.65 27.91
N GLY A 32 16.41 -17.06 26.67
CA GLY A 32 15.07 -17.44 26.24
C GLY A 32 14.24 -16.32 25.59
N PHE A 33 14.82 -15.14 25.35
CA PHE A 33 14.17 -14.11 24.54
C PHE A 33 13.90 -14.61 23.11
N GLU A 34 12.70 -14.33 22.60
CA GLU A 34 12.29 -14.61 21.22
C GLU A 34 11.73 -13.34 20.60
N PHE A 35 12.17 -13.01 19.38
CA PHE A 35 11.60 -11.93 18.58
C PHE A 35 10.20 -12.28 18.08
N TYR A 36 10.03 -13.55 17.74
CA TYR A 36 8.77 -14.18 17.37
C TYR A 36 8.87 -15.66 17.72
N LYS A 37 7.74 -16.38 17.77
CA LYS A 37 7.70 -17.80 18.13
C LYS A 37 8.68 -18.60 17.25
N GLY A 38 9.72 -19.15 17.86
CA GLY A 38 10.77 -19.90 17.15
C GLY A 38 11.97 -19.08 16.66
N TYR A 39 11.92 -17.75 16.75
CA TYR A 39 13.02 -16.84 16.40
C TYR A 39 13.69 -16.31 17.67
N LYS A 40 14.48 -17.19 18.30
CA LYS A 40 15.24 -16.87 19.52
C LYS A 40 16.59 -16.24 19.22
N VAL A 41 17.21 -15.66 20.24
CA VAL A 41 18.62 -15.26 20.21
C VAL A 41 19.49 -16.50 20.49
N PRO A 42 20.32 -16.97 19.53
CA PRO A 42 21.16 -18.14 19.73
C PRO A 42 22.26 -17.88 20.78
N GLN A 43 22.36 -18.77 21.76
CA GLN A 43 23.34 -18.69 22.85
C GLN A 43 24.63 -19.42 22.50
N THR A 44 25.35 -18.91 21.51
CA THR A 44 26.62 -19.48 21.08
C THR A 44 27.71 -18.41 21.07
N ARG A 45 28.96 -18.84 21.28
CA ARG A 45 30.15 -17.99 21.15
C ARG A 45 30.95 -18.29 19.88
N ASN A 46 30.53 -19.28 19.09
CA ASN A 46 31.20 -19.69 17.86
C ASN A 46 30.38 -19.28 16.63
N VAL A 47 31.07 -18.83 15.58
CA VAL A 47 30.43 -18.43 14.32
C VAL A 47 29.66 -19.60 13.71
N GLN A 48 30.20 -20.82 13.82
CA GLN A 48 29.60 -22.02 13.28
C GLN A 48 28.20 -22.29 13.86
N GLY A 49 28.01 -22.11 15.17
CA GLY A 49 26.72 -22.31 15.82
C GLY A 49 25.70 -21.24 15.41
N TYR A 50 26.13 -20.01 15.11
CA TYR A 50 25.23 -19.00 14.54
C TYR A 50 24.78 -19.40 13.13
N MET A 51 25.70 -19.89 12.30
CA MET A 51 25.39 -20.36 10.95
C MET A 51 24.43 -21.55 10.97
N GLU A 52 24.68 -22.55 11.81
CA GLU A 52 23.81 -23.71 11.98
C GLU A 52 22.41 -23.31 12.46
N TYR A 53 22.32 -22.37 13.39
CA TYR A 53 21.03 -21.84 13.84
C TYR A 53 20.25 -21.16 12.70
N ILE A 54 20.91 -20.28 11.93
CA ILE A 54 20.30 -19.59 10.79
C ILE A 54 19.83 -20.60 9.72
N ASN A 55 20.65 -21.61 9.42
CA ASN A 55 20.32 -22.63 8.43
C ASN A 55 19.15 -23.55 8.85
N ASN A 56 18.89 -23.64 10.16
CA ASN A 56 17.77 -24.41 10.70
C ASN A 56 16.46 -23.60 10.76
N LEU A 57 16.48 -22.29 10.47
CA LEU A 57 15.26 -21.50 10.41
C LEU A 57 14.41 -21.87 9.18
N PRO A 58 13.09 -21.62 9.23
CA PRO A 58 12.22 -21.83 8.08
C PRO A 58 12.72 -21.06 6.85
N PRO A 59 12.66 -21.63 5.64
CA PRO A 59 13.04 -20.93 4.42
C PRO A 59 12.02 -19.86 4.00
N ALA A 60 10.81 -19.88 4.56
CA ALA A 60 9.75 -18.93 4.31
C ALA A 60 9.24 -18.38 5.65
N ASP A 61 9.35 -17.05 5.80
CA ASP A 61 8.91 -16.34 6.99
C ASP A 61 7.45 -15.88 6.85
N THR A 62 6.72 -15.90 7.95
CA THR A 62 5.35 -15.33 8.01
C THR A 62 5.42 -13.82 8.26
N PRO A 63 4.44 -13.02 7.78
CA PRO A 63 4.45 -11.56 7.97
C PRO A 63 4.59 -11.11 9.43
N GLU A 64 4.08 -11.91 10.36
CA GLU A 64 4.11 -11.65 11.79
C GLU A 64 5.53 -11.61 12.36
N VAL A 65 6.48 -12.33 11.75
CA VAL A 65 7.91 -12.29 12.12
C VAL A 65 8.46 -10.87 11.96
N PHE A 66 7.92 -10.10 11.01
CA PHE A 66 8.29 -8.72 10.73
C PHE A 66 7.41 -7.70 11.47
N GLY A 67 6.50 -8.16 12.34
CA GLY A 67 5.53 -7.30 13.03
C GLY A 67 4.34 -6.87 12.16
N LEU A 68 4.09 -7.55 11.03
CA LEU A 68 2.95 -7.29 10.15
C LEU A 68 1.79 -8.23 10.45
N HIS A 69 0.58 -7.84 10.04
CA HIS A 69 -0.59 -8.73 10.11
C HIS A 69 -0.53 -9.77 8.98
N SER A 70 -1.07 -10.97 9.21
CA SER A 70 -1.25 -12.03 8.20
C SER A 70 -1.84 -11.58 6.85
N ASN A 71 -2.64 -10.50 6.82
CA ASN A 71 -3.25 -9.98 5.59
C ASN A 71 -2.23 -9.36 4.63
N ALA A 72 -1.01 -9.07 5.11
CA ALA A 72 0.09 -8.64 4.25
C ALA A 72 0.45 -9.72 3.22
N ASP A 73 0.37 -11.00 3.59
CA ASP A 73 0.60 -12.11 2.66
C ASP A 73 -0.47 -12.17 1.57
N ILE A 74 -1.76 -11.99 1.94
CA ILE A 74 -2.86 -11.90 0.97
C ILE A 74 -2.62 -10.75 -0.02
N THR A 75 -2.24 -9.58 0.49
CA THR A 75 -1.95 -8.41 -0.34
C THR A 75 -0.78 -8.66 -1.29
N TYR A 76 0.28 -9.30 -0.79
CA TYR A 76 1.44 -9.69 -1.58
C TYR A 76 1.07 -10.68 -2.69
N GLN A 77 0.28 -11.71 -2.39
CA GLN A 77 -0.18 -12.70 -3.37
C GLN A 77 -1.06 -12.07 -4.45
N ILE A 78 -1.99 -11.18 -4.06
CA ILE A 78 -2.84 -10.44 -5.02
C ILE A 78 -1.97 -9.59 -5.96
N ASN A 79 -1.00 -8.86 -5.43
CA ASN A 79 -0.14 -8.00 -6.24
C ASN A 79 0.75 -8.83 -7.18
N THR A 80 1.30 -9.94 -6.70
CA THR A 80 2.09 -10.87 -7.52
C THR A 80 1.26 -11.48 -8.64
N ALA A 81 0.04 -11.95 -8.33
CA ALA A 81 -0.87 -12.52 -9.32
C ALA A 81 -1.27 -11.48 -10.39
N LYS A 82 -1.57 -10.24 -9.98
CA LYS A 82 -1.84 -9.14 -10.91
C LYS A 82 -0.64 -8.87 -11.83
N ALA A 83 0.56 -8.79 -11.28
CA ALA A 83 1.77 -8.57 -12.07
C ALA A 83 1.99 -9.70 -13.11
N ILE A 84 1.73 -10.95 -12.74
CA ILE A 84 1.79 -12.09 -13.67
C ILE A 84 0.73 -11.97 -14.76
N LEU A 85 -0.52 -11.67 -14.41
CA LEU A 85 -1.61 -11.50 -15.38
C LEU A 85 -1.33 -10.35 -16.35
N ASP A 86 -0.86 -9.22 -15.84
CA ASP A 86 -0.47 -8.06 -16.64
C ASP A 86 0.68 -8.42 -17.59
N ALA A 87 1.67 -9.19 -17.12
CA ALA A 87 2.74 -9.68 -17.98
C ALA A 87 2.22 -10.60 -19.10
N ILE A 88 1.29 -11.51 -18.79
CA ILE A 88 0.65 -12.40 -19.79
C ILE A 88 -0.11 -11.58 -20.84
N LEU A 89 -0.95 -10.62 -20.39
CA LEU A 89 -1.71 -9.75 -21.28
C LEU A 89 -0.80 -8.90 -22.18
N ASN A 90 0.35 -8.48 -21.67
CA ASN A 90 1.32 -7.70 -22.44
C ASN A 90 2.06 -8.51 -23.51
N VAL A 91 2.27 -9.81 -23.28
CA VAL A 91 2.91 -10.73 -24.24
C VAL A 91 1.93 -11.25 -25.29
N GLN A 92 0.63 -11.24 -24.99
CA GLN A 92 -0.40 -11.73 -25.91
C GLN A 92 -0.40 -10.94 -27.23
N PRO A 93 -0.35 -11.61 -28.41
CA PRO A 93 -0.40 -10.93 -29.70
C PRO A 93 -1.72 -10.18 -29.86
N LYS A 94 -1.62 -8.85 -30.00
CA LYS A 94 -2.77 -7.94 -30.08
C LYS A 94 -3.64 -8.14 -31.33
N GLU A 95 -3.15 -8.89 -32.31
CA GLU A 95 -3.80 -9.13 -33.61
C GLU A 95 -4.48 -10.51 -33.69
N GLY A 96 -4.39 -11.33 -32.64
CA GLY A 96 -4.89 -12.71 -32.65
C GLY A 96 -6.00 -12.98 -31.64
N GLY A 97 -7.26 -12.67 -32.00
CA GLY A 97 -8.42 -13.29 -31.36
C GLY A 97 -9.59 -12.36 -31.00
N SER A 98 -10.60 -12.32 -31.88
CA SER A 98 -12.04 -12.51 -31.57
C SER A 98 -12.88 -11.98 -32.74
N GLN A 99 -13.02 -12.78 -33.81
CA GLN A 99 -14.15 -12.64 -34.72
C GLN A 99 -15.37 -13.26 -34.03
N GLY A 100 -16.02 -12.53 -33.11
CA GLY A 100 -17.28 -13.01 -32.50
C GLY A 100 -17.67 -12.47 -31.13
N GLY A 101 -16.83 -11.69 -30.46
CA GLY A 101 -17.16 -11.02 -29.18
C GLY A 101 -17.36 -9.51 -29.32
N GLU A 102 -17.93 -8.87 -28.28
CA GLU A 102 -17.96 -7.41 -28.12
C GLU A 102 -16.54 -6.86 -28.36
N THR A 103 -16.37 -5.96 -29.34
CA THR A 103 -15.06 -5.38 -29.66
C THR A 103 -14.57 -4.52 -28.49
N ARG A 104 -13.25 -4.35 -28.33
CA ARG A 104 -12.69 -3.49 -27.26
C ARG A 104 -13.28 -2.08 -27.34
N GLU A 105 -13.51 -1.59 -28.55
CA GLU A 105 -14.12 -0.28 -28.81
C GLU A 105 -15.55 -0.23 -28.28
N SER A 106 -16.37 -1.27 -28.51
CA SER A 106 -17.76 -1.28 -28.03
C SER A 106 -17.86 -1.38 -26.49
N VAL A 107 -16.95 -2.13 -25.84
CA VAL A 107 -16.82 -2.11 -24.36
C VAL A 107 -16.46 -0.72 -23.86
N VAL A 108 -15.49 -0.06 -24.50
CA VAL A 108 -15.06 1.30 -24.12
C VAL A 108 -16.17 2.31 -24.33
N TYR A 109 -16.90 2.26 -25.44
CA TYR A 109 -18.05 3.13 -25.69
C TYR A 109 -19.16 2.93 -24.65
N ARG A 110 -19.49 1.68 -24.31
CA ARG A 110 -20.48 1.36 -23.28
C ARG A 110 -20.07 1.89 -21.91
N LEU A 111 -18.80 1.74 -21.54
CA LEU A 111 -18.29 2.27 -20.27
C LEU A 111 -18.29 3.79 -20.25
N ALA A 112 -17.89 4.43 -21.35
CA ALA A 112 -17.91 5.88 -21.48
C ALA A 112 -19.34 6.44 -21.37
N ASP A 113 -20.32 5.77 -21.99
CA ASP A 113 -21.73 6.14 -21.91
C ASP A 113 -22.29 5.96 -20.48
N ASP A 114 -21.96 4.85 -19.81
CA ASP A 114 -22.34 4.63 -18.40
C ASP A 114 -21.72 5.68 -17.47
N MET A 115 -20.45 6.05 -17.70
CA MET A 115 -19.80 7.14 -16.96
C MET A 115 -20.49 8.48 -17.21
N LEU A 116 -20.88 8.77 -18.46
CA LEU A 116 -21.61 9.99 -18.83
C LEU A 116 -22.97 10.07 -18.13
N HIS A 117 -23.72 8.97 -18.07
CA HIS A 117 -25.02 8.92 -17.38
C HIS A 117 -24.90 9.05 -15.86
N LYS A 118 -23.77 8.63 -15.28
CA LYS A 118 -23.47 8.77 -13.84
C LYS A 118 -22.95 10.14 -13.44
N LEU A 119 -22.60 11.00 -14.40
CA LEU A 119 -22.15 12.34 -14.08
C LEU A 119 -23.27 13.14 -13.43
N PRO A 120 -22.96 13.95 -12.38
CA PRO A 120 -23.91 14.91 -11.84
C PRO A 120 -24.27 15.95 -12.92
N LYS A 121 -25.32 16.74 -12.64
CA LYS A 121 -25.75 17.83 -13.53
C LYS A 121 -24.56 18.69 -13.94
N GLN A 122 -24.56 19.10 -15.21
CA GLN A 122 -23.52 19.92 -15.79
C GLN A 122 -23.20 21.12 -14.89
N TYR A 123 -21.92 21.31 -14.60
CA TYR A 123 -21.46 22.44 -13.79
C TYR A 123 -21.75 23.76 -14.52
N ASN A 124 -22.57 24.61 -13.92
CA ASN A 124 -22.82 25.97 -14.37
C ASN A 124 -22.21 26.97 -13.38
N PRO A 125 -21.13 27.69 -13.76
CA PRO A 125 -20.44 28.63 -12.89
C PRO A 125 -21.36 29.73 -12.31
N PHE A 126 -22.37 30.14 -13.08
CA PHE A 126 -23.30 31.19 -12.65
C PHE A 126 -24.26 30.70 -11.56
N ASP A 127 -24.83 29.51 -11.73
CA ASP A 127 -25.76 28.92 -10.76
C ASP A 127 -25.05 28.57 -9.45
N VAL A 128 -23.80 28.09 -9.54
CA VAL A 128 -23.00 27.72 -8.36
C VAL A 128 -22.57 28.95 -7.56
N ARG A 129 -22.17 30.05 -8.24
CA ARG A 129 -21.82 31.31 -7.58
C ARG A 129 -23.03 31.96 -6.89
N ASP A 130 -24.19 31.94 -7.52
CA ASP A 130 -25.43 32.46 -6.94
C ASP A 130 -25.88 31.60 -5.73
N ALA A 131 -25.79 30.26 -5.84
CA ALA A 131 -26.06 29.36 -4.72
C ALA A 131 -25.11 29.59 -3.53
N LEU A 132 -23.80 29.76 -3.77
CA LEU A 132 -22.79 30.09 -2.75
C LEU A 132 -23.10 31.41 -2.05
N GLN A 133 -23.58 32.41 -2.79
CA GLN A 133 -23.97 33.70 -2.23
C GLN A 133 -25.21 33.56 -1.33
N ARG A 134 -26.23 32.79 -1.76
CA ARG A 134 -27.45 32.49 -0.99
C ARG A 134 -27.17 31.65 0.26
N MET A 135 -26.18 30.75 0.21
CA MET A 135 -25.78 29.92 1.35
C MET A 135 -24.94 30.67 2.39
N GLY A 136 -24.59 31.94 2.13
CA GLY A 136 -23.80 32.79 3.03
C GLY A 136 -22.34 32.88 2.61
N ALA A 137 -22.02 33.90 1.80
CA ALA A 137 -20.69 34.08 1.20
C ALA A 137 -19.54 34.23 2.21
N LEU A 138 -19.83 34.59 3.46
CA LEU A 138 -18.85 34.80 4.52
C LEU A 138 -18.70 33.59 5.46
N LEU A 139 -19.41 32.50 5.21
CA LEU A 139 -19.21 31.27 5.97
C LEU A 139 -17.84 30.65 5.60
N PRO A 140 -17.03 30.19 6.57
CA PRO A 140 -15.69 29.66 6.30
C PRO A 140 -15.65 28.59 5.20
N MET A 141 -16.59 27.63 5.22
CA MET A 141 -16.69 26.57 4.21
C MET A 141 -16.99 27.12 2.81
N ASN A 142 -17.82 28.15 2.70
CA ASN A 142 -18.20 28.75 1.41
C ASN A 142 -17.07 29.60 0.82
N ILE A 143 -16.19 30.15 1.66
CA ILE A 143 -14.98 30.86 1.22
C ILE A 143 -13.98 29.86 0.60
N PHE A 144 -13.72 28.73 1.28
CA PHE A 144 -12.87 27.67 0.72
C PHE A 144 -13.47 27.09 -0.56
N LEU A 145 -14.76 26.75 -0.54
CA LEU A 145 -15.43 26.21 -1.71
C LEU A 145 -15.38 27.19 -2.90
N ARG A 146 -15.48 28.49 -2.65
CA ARG A 146 -15.30 29.51 -3.69
C ARG A 146 -13.87 29.54 -4.24
N GLN A 147 -12.85 29.41 -3.40
CA GLN A 147 -11.44 29.38 -3.83
C GLN A 147 -11.06 28.13 -4.62
N GLU A 148 -11.66 26.98 -4.33
CA GLU A 148 -11.43 25.73 -5.08
C GLU A 148 -12.16 25.72 -6.43
N ILE A 149 -13.20 26.55 -6.59
CA ILE A 149 -14.06 26.61 -7.77
C ILE A 149 -13.66 27.74 -8.75
N ASP A 150 -13.16 28.86 -8.24
CA ASP A 150 -12.65 30.01 -9.04
C ASP A 150 -11.27 29.70 -9.66
#